data_AF-A0A9P5UPC3-F1
#
_entry.id   AF-A0A9P5UPC3-F1
#
_cell.length_a   1.000
_cell.length_b   1.000
_cell.length_c   1.000
_cell.angle_alpha   90.00
_cell.angle_beta   90.00
_cell.angle_gamma   90.00
#
_symmetry.space_group_name_H-M   'P 1'
#
loop_
_entity.id
_entity.type
_entity.pdbx_description
1 polymer ?
#
loop_
_entity_poly.entity_id
_entity_poly.type
_entity_poly.pdbx_seq_one_letter_code
_entity_poly.pdbx_strand_id
1 'polypeptide(L)'
;MSGANIPASNLPLQSKRVLELYRKLLKIGKAMPTETRSSLVLARVKADFRANKAEGDPQEIENMIQLAEVQVDNLEIQRDHLTELAKNPNLIIPVDIHKNAKPRVSRFMRGPPLSWERKAAQEAKDRARQQSQQQQDLSEKPRHGTPGHSCKNHKH
;
A
#
# COMPACT_ATOMS: atom_id res chain seq x y z
N MET A 1 -18.23 27.27 -30.34
CA MET A 1 -18.70 26.70 -29.06
C MET A 1 -20.05 27.31 -28.76
N SER A 2 -21.12 26.57 -29.03
CA SER A 2 -22.49 27.08 -28.90
C SER A 2 -22.91 27.03 -27.43
N GLY A 3 -22.99 28.20 -26.79
CA GLY A 3 -23.57 28.33 -25.45
C GLY A 3 -25.08 28.15 -25.54
N ALA A 4 -25.57 27.00 -25.09
CA ALA A 4 -27.01 26.78 -24.92
C ALA A 4 -27.49 27.66 -23.76
N ASN A 5 -28.29 28.68 -24.08
CA ASN A 5 -28.87 29.59 -23.10
C ASN A 5 -29.98 28.84 -22.33
N ILE A 6 -29.65 28.24 -21.19
CA ILE A 6 -30.63 27.53 -20.36
C ILE A 6 -31.51 28.57 -19.65
N PRO A 7 -32.84 28.53 -19.80
CA PRO A 7 -33.72 29.51 -19.19
C PRO A 7 -33.74 29.38 -17.66
N ALA A 8 -33.69 30.52 -16.98
CA ALA A 8 -33.71 30.64 -15.51
C ALA A 8 -34.95 30.02 -14.82
N SER A 9 -35.96 29.60 -15.59
CA SER A 9 -37.15 28.90 -15.10
C SER A 9 -36.89 27.48 -14.56
N ASN A 10 -35.70 26.91 -14.78
CA ASN A 10 -35.39 25.52 -14.38
C ASN A 10 -34.87 25.36 -12.93
N LEU A 11 -34.48 26.44 -12.24
CA LEU A 11 -33.93 26.41 -10.88
C LEU A 11 -34.81 25.65 -9.84
N PRO A 12 -36.15 25.86 -9.77
CA PRO A 12 -36.99 25.13 -8.81
C PRO A 12 -37.10 23.63 -9.14
N LEU A 13 -37.03 23.26 -10.42
CA LEU A 13 -37.05 21.85 -10.85
C LEU A 13 -35.75 21.14 -10.50
N GLN A 14 -34.61 21.80 -10.73
CA GLN A 14 -33.28 21.30 -10.34
C GLN A 14 -33.19 21.09 -8.83
N SER A 15 -33.69 22.04 -8.04
CA SER A 15 -33.72 21.95 -6.57
C SER A 15 -34.44 20.69 -6.08
N LYS A 16 -35.56 20.34 -6.71
CA LYS A 16 -36.32 19.11 -6.39
C LYS A 16 -35.51 17.85 -6.75
N ARG A 17 -34.93 17.79 -7.96
CA ARG A 17 -34.08 16.67 -8.40
C ARG A 17 -32.89 16.46 -7.46
N VAL A 18 -32.21 17.54 -7.08
CA VAL A 18 -31.07 17.51 -6.14
C VAL A 18 -31.48 16.90 -4.79
N LEU A 19 -32.65 17.29 -4.24
CA LEU A 19 -33.15 16.74 -2.98
C LEU A 19 -33.53 15.25 -3.10
N GLU A 20 -34.12 14.84 -4.22
CA GLU A 20 -34.46 13.44 -4.48
C GLU A 20 -33.19 12.58 -4.58
N LEU A 21 -32.18 13.05 -5.32
CA LEU A 21 -30.87 12.39 -5.43
C LEU A 21 -30.17 12.29 -4.08
N TYR A 22 -30.15 13.38 -3.31
CA TYR A 22 -29.58 13.38 -1.96
C TYR A 22 -30.23 12.30 -1.08
N ARG A 23 -31.57 12.24 -1.07
CA ARG A 23 -32.31 11.23 -0.29
C ARG A 23 -32.03 9.82 -0.79
N LYS A 24 -31.94 9.61 -2.11
CA LYS A 24 -31.62 8.30 -2.71
C LYS A 24 -30.22 7.84 -2.30
N LEU A 25 -29.21 8.70 -2.42
CA LEU A 25 -27.84 8.42 -1.99
C LEU A 25 -27.75 8.10 -0.49
N LEU A 26 -28.44 8.86 0.37
CA LEU A 26 -28.50 8.56 1.80
C LEU A 26 -29.17 7.22 2.09
N LYS A 27 -30.23 6.87 1.36
CA LYS A 27 -30.93 5.59 1.50
C LYS A 27 -30.02 4.42 1.10
N ILE A 28 -29.29 4.55 -0.01
CA ILE A 28 -28.32 3.53 -0.46
C ILE A 28 -27.17 3.39 0.54
N GLY A 29 -26.62 4.51 1.02
CA GLY A 29 -25.55 4.50 2.02
C GLY A 29 -25.96 3.81 3.32
N LYS A 30 -27.20 3.99 3.78
CA LYS A 30 -27.75 3.27 4.96
C LYS A 30 -27.95 1.77 4.71
N ALA A 31 -28.15 1.37 3.47
CA ALA A 31 -28.35 -0.03 3.07
C ALA A 31 -27.05 -0.79 2.80
N MET A 32 -25.88 -0.16 3.01
CA MET A 32 -24.59 -0.83 2.88
C MET A 32 -24.43 -1.93 3.94
N PRO A 33 -23.81 -3.08 3.59
CA PRO A 33 -23.79 -4.26 4.46
C PRO A 33 -22.92 -4.13 5.71
N THR A 34 -22.00 -3.15 5.75
CA THR A 34 -21.14 -2.91 6.92
C THR A 34 -21.26 -1.46 7.39
N GLU A 35 -21.19 -1.25 8.70
CA GLU A 35 -21.30 0.06 9.33
C GLU A 35 -20.18 1.03 8.88
N THR A 36 -18.95 0.52 8.74
CA THR A 36 -17.81 1.30 8.23
C THR A 36 -18.06 1.83 6.82
N ARG A 37 -18.62 1.01 5.93
CA ARG A 37 -18.95 1.45 4.57
C ARG A 37 -20.14 2.41 4.57
N SER A 38 -21.15 2.14 5.39
CA SER A 38 -22.30 3.03 5.53
C SER A 38 -21.88 4.43 5.99
N SER A 39 -21.10 4.51 7.07
CA SER A 39 -20.59 5.79 7.59
C SER A 39 -19.71 6.53 6.58
N LEU A 40 -18.83 5.84 5.87
CA LEU A 40 -18.00 6.43 4.82
C LEU A 40 -18.84 7.05 3.70
N VAL A 41 -19.81 6.30 3.15
CA VAL A 41 -20.68 6.77 2.07
C VAL A 41 -21.52 7.96 2.55
N LEU A 42 -22.13 7.86 3.73
CA LEU A 42 -22.94 8.94 4.29
C LEU A 42 -22.12 10.22 4.56
N ALA A 43 -20.90 10.09 5.07
CA ALA A 43 -20.00 11.21 5.29
C ALA A 43 -19.62 11.88 3.96
N ARG A 44 -19.29 11.07 2.94
CA ARG A 44 -18.90 11.58 1.62
C ARG A 44 -20.04 12.33 0.95
N VAL A 45 -21.23 11.73 0.89
CA VAL A 45 -22.43 12.36 0.30
C VAL A 45 -22.74 13.68 0.99
N LYS A 46 -22.69 13.75 2.32
CA LYS A 46 -22.89 15.01 3.05
C LYS A 46 -21.82 16.05 2.75
N ALA A 47 -20.56 15.63 2.62
CA ALA A 47 -19.45 16.53 2.32
C ALA A 47 -19.60 17.13 0.90
N ASP A 48 -19.88 16.31 -0.10
CA ASP A 48 -20.00 16.75 -1.50
C ASP A 48 -21.18 17.72 -1.67
N PHE A 49 -22.34 17.44 -1.06
CA PHE A 49 -23.49 18.36 -1.09
C PHE A 49 -23.24 19.68 -0.36
N ARG A 50 -22.44 19.66 0.72
CA ARG A 50 -22.07 20.90 1.43
C ARG A 50 -21.06 21.72 0.63
N ALA A 51 -20.10 21.06 -0.01
CA ALA A 51 -19.09 21.72 -0.84
C ALA A 51 -19.72 22.47 -2.02
N ASN A 52 -20.75 21.90 -2.63
CA ASN A 52 -21.41 22.47 -3.81
C ASN A 52 -22.66 23.30 -3.49
N LYS A 53 -22.94 23.59 -2.22
CA LYS A 53 -24.15 24.32 -1.80
C LYS A 53 -24.26 25.73 -2.38
N ALA A 54 -23.12 26.38 -2.61
CA ALA A 54 -23.04 27.75 -3.09
C ALA A 54 -23.02 27.86 -4.62
N GLU A 55 -23.09 26.73 -5.35
CA GLU A 55 -23.09 26.76 -6.80
C GLU A 55 -24.37 27.43 -7.32
N GLY A 56 -24.19 28.37 -8.23
CA GLY A 56 -25.26 29.20 -8.78
C GLY A 56 -25.40 29.08 -10.29
N ASP A 57 -24.40 28.51 -10.98
CA ASP A 57 -24.47 28.28 -12.41
C ASP A 57 -25.42 27.10 -12.73
N PRO A 58 -26.54 27.34 -13.43
CA PRO A 58 -27.50 26.29 -13.78
C PRO A 58 -26.87 25.15 -14.60
N GLN A 59 -25.83 25.43 -15.38
CA GLN A 59 -25.17 24.43 -16.20
C GLN A 59 -24.27 23.51 -15.35
N GLU A 60 -23.51 24.08 -14.41
CA GLU A 60 -22.72 23.29 -13.46
C GLU A 60 -23.62 22.48 -12.53
N ILE A 61 -24.75 23.04 -12.08
CA ILE A 61 -25.75 22.30 -11.31
C ILE A 61 -26.27 21.08 -12.09
N GLU A 62 -26.59 21.24 -13.38
CA GLU A 62 -27.05 20.13 -14.20
C GLU A 62 -25.95 19.07 -14.40
N ASN A 63 -24.71 19.48 -14.65
CA ASN A 63 -23.56 18.57 -14.74
C ASN A 63 -23.38 17.76 -13.45
N MET A 64 -23.50 18.41 -12.29
CA MET A 64 -23.43 17.75 -10.98
C MET A 64 -24.59 16.79 -10.73
N ILE A 65 -25.81 17.14 -11.17
CA ILE A 65 -26.97 16.25 -11.09
C ILE A 65 -26.73 14.98 -11.91
N GLN A 66 -26.25 15.11 -13.15
CA GLN A 66 -25.92 13.96 -14.01
C GLN A 66 -24.82 13.09 -13.39
N LEU A 67 -23.77 13.71 -12.83
CA LEU A 67 -22.74 12.97 -12.11
C LEU A 67 -23.30 12.21 -10.90
N ALA A 68 -24.20 12.83 -10.13
CA ALA A 68 -24.85 12.20 -8.98
C ALA A 68 -25.76 11.04 -9.39
N GLU A 69 -26.44 11.11 -10.55
CA GLU A 69 -27.20 10.00 -11.12
C GLU A 69 -26.30 8.79 -11.42
N VAL A 70 -25.15 9.02 -12.05
CA VAL A 70 -24.14 7.96 -12.29
C VAL A 70 -23.62 7.38 -10.96
N GLN A 71 -23.41 8.21 -9.95
CA GLN A 71 -22.97 7.75 -8.62
C GLN A 71 -24.02 6.90 -7.92
N VAL A 72 -25.31 7.22 -8.09
CA VAL A 72 -26.41 6.42 -7.58
C VAL A 72 -26.35 5.00 -8.16
N ASP A 73 -26.26 4.88 -9.49
CA ASP A 73 -26.25 3.58 -10.16
C ASP A 73 -25.03 2.73 -9.73
N ASN A 74 -23.87 3.37 -9.67
CA ASN A 74 -22.64 2.73 -9.20
C ASN A 74 -22.76 2.24 -7.75
N LEU A 75 -23.35 3.03 -6.85
CA LEU A 75 -23.54 2.64 -5.46
C LEU A 75 -24.58 1.54 -5.28
N GLU A 76 -25.62 1.50 -6.12
CA GLU A 76 -26.61 0.41 -6.12
C GLU A 76 -25.94 -0.92 -6.51
N ILE A 77 -25.16 -0.93 -7.60
CA ILE A 77 -24.41 -2.12 -8.03
C ILE A 77 -23.42 -2.58 -6.94
N GLN A 78 -22.66 -1.65 -6.36
CA GLN A 78 -21.71 -1.98 -5.29
C GLN A 78 -22.41 -2.52 -4.05
N ARG A 79 -23.53 -1.91 -3.63
CA ARG A 79 -24.32 -2.40 -2.50
C ARG A 79 -24.75 -3.84 -2.74
N ASP A 80 -25.30 -4.14 -3.91
CA ASP A 80 -25.83 -5.46 -4.23
C ASP A 80 -24.72 -6.50 -4.26
N HIS A 81 -23.61 -6.19 -4.93
CA HIS A 81 -22.43 -7.06 -4.97
C HIS A 81 -21.85 -7.33 -3.57
N LEU A 82 -21.69 -6.28 -2.75
CA LEU A 82 -21.17 -6.44 -1.39
C LEU A 82 -22.15 -7.20 -0.48
N THR A 83 -23.45 -7.06 -0.71
CA THR A 83 -24.48 -7.81 0.02
C THR A 83 -24.45 -9.29 -0.36
N GLU A 84 -24.23 -9.60 -1.63
CA GLU A 84 -24.04 -10.97 -2.11
C GLU A 84 -22.79 -11.61 -1.50
N LEU A 85 -21.66 -10.89 -1.52
CA LEU A 85 -20.42 -11.34 -0.87
C LEU A 85 -20.58 -11.55 0.64
N ALA A 86 -21.35 -10.70 1.31
CA ALA A 86 -21.64 -10.85 2.74
C ALA A 86 -22.45 -12.12 3.06
N LYS A 87 -23.30 -12.57 2.13
CA LYS A 87 -24.08 -13.82 2.27
C LYS A 87 -23.24 -15.06 1.97
N ASN A 88 -22.25 -14.94 1.08
CA ASN A 88 -21.45 -16.06 0.58
C ASN A 88 -19.97 -15.89 0.99
N PRO A 89 -19.60 -16.20 2.24
CA PRO A 89 -18.22 -16.03 2.73
C PRO A 89 -17.21 -16.90 1.98
N ASN A 90 -17.66 -17.98 1.31
CA ASN A 90 -16.81 -18.85 0.48
C ASN A 90 -16.31 -18.17 -0.81
N LEU A 91 -16.89 -17.02 -1.21
CA LEU A 91 -16.38 -16.21 -2.32
C LEU A 91 -15.22 -15.29 -1.88
N ILE A 92 -15.00 -15.14 -0.58
CA ILE A 92 -13.86 -14.38 -0.04
C ILE A 92 -12.67 -15.34 -0.02
N ILE A 93 -11.87 -15.32 -1.09
CA ILE A 93 -10.56 -15.98 -1.07
C ILE A 93 -9.75 -15.30 0.04
N PRO A 94 -9.40 -16.01 1.13
CA PRO A 94 -8.55 -15.43 2.16
C PRO A 94 -7.18 -15.23 1.53
N VAL A 95 -6.90 -13.99 1.12
CA VAL A 95 -5.54 -13.59 0.82
C VAL A 95 -4.89 -13.41 2.18
N ASP A 96 -4.16 -14.43 2.62
CA ASP A 96 -3.31 -14.31 3.81
C ASP A 96 -2.17 -13.35 3.50
N ILE A 97 -2.42 -12.06 3.70
CA ILE A 97 -1.44 -10.98 3.55
C ILE A 97 -0.22 -11.23 4.46
N HIS A 98 -0.42 -11.97 5.56
CA HIS A 98 0.61 -12.25 6.55
C HIS A 98 1.41 -13.53 6.33
N LYS A 99 1.04 -14.41 5.39
CA LYS A 99 1.81 -15.66 5.15
C LYS A 99 3.23 -15.40 4.66
N ASN A 100 3.48 -14.27 4.01
CA ASN A 100 4.78 -13.90 3.44
C ASN A 100 5.41 -12.64 4.04
N ALA A 101 4.76 -12.02 5.02
CA ALA A 101 5.29 -10.81 5.67
C ALA A 101 6.44 -11.20 6.62
N LYS A 102 7.66 -11.33 6.08
CA LYS A 102 8.85 -11.35 6.93
C LYS A 102 8.80 -10.10 7.81
N PRO A 103 8.89 -10.23 9.14
CA PRO A 103 8.85 -9.06 10.01
C PRO A 103 10.00 -8.15 9.62
N ARG A 104 9.68 -7.02 8.98
CA ARG A 104 10.65 -5.95 8.72
C ARG A 104 10.91 -5.28 10.06
N VAL A 105 11.68 -5.94 10.92
CA VAL A 105 12.21 -5.32 12.13
C VAL A 105 13.14 -4.21 11.67
N SER A 106 12.60 -2.98 11.68
CA SER A 106 13.34 -1.77 11.38
C SER A 106 14.67 -1.79 12.14
N ARG A 107 15.76 -1.51 11.43
CA ARG A 107 17.10 -1.40 12.03
C ARG A 107 17.12 -0.36 13.17
N PHE A 108 16.18 0.57 13.17
CA PHE A 108 16.01 1.61 14.19
C PHE A 108 15.32 1.10 15.47
N MET A 109 14.50 0.05 15.39
CA MET A 109 13.81 -0.58 16.53
C MET A 109 14.65 -1.66 17.22
N ARG A 110 15.70 -2.14 16.54
CA ARG A 110 16.80 -2.86 17.20
C ARG A 110 17.62 -1.80 17.91
N GLY A 111 17.31 -1.56 19.18
CA GLY A 111 18.12 -0.71 20.04
C GLY A 111 19.60 -1.14 20.02
N PRO A 112 20.48 -0.36 20.67
CA PRO A 112 21.90 -0.68 20.73
C PRO A 112 22.12 -2.14 21.21
N PRO A 113 23.05 -2.89 20.60
CA PRO A 113 23.33 -4.26 21.01
C PRO A 113 23.69 -4.31 22.50
N LEU A 114 23.29 -5.38 23.17
CA LEU A 114 23.55 -5.54 24.60
C LEU A 114 25.06 -5.53 24.85
N SER A 115 25.49 -5.07 26.02
CA SER A 115 26.92 -4.93 26.34
C SER A 115 27.69 -6.25 26.24
N TRP A 116 27.05 -7.37 26.53
CA TRP A 116 27.64 -8.71 26.41
C TRP A 116 27.80 -9.16 24.95
N GLU A 117 26.89 -8.78 24.04
CA GLU A 117 27.00 -9.07 22.61
C GLU A 117 28.21 -8.35 22.01
N ARG A 118 28.43 -7.09 22.41
CA ARG A 118 29.61 -6.32 22.01
C ARG A 118 30.90 -6.96 22.51
N LYS A 119 30.91 -7.45 23.75
CA LYS A 119 32.07 -8.14 24.34
C LYS A 119 32.38 -9.45 23.60
N ALA A 120 31.36 -10.25 23.28
CA ALA A 120 31.51 -11.49 22.54
C ALA A 120 32.01 -11.26 21.11
N ALA A 121 31.49 -10.23 20.42
CA ALA A 121 31.95 -9.87 19.08
C ALA A 121 33.41 -9.38 19.06
N GLN A 122 33.82 -8.64 20.10
CA GLN A 122 35.20 -8.19 20.26
C GLN A 122 36.14 -9.38 20.52
N GLU A 123 35.77 -10.28 21.43
CA GLU A 123 36.55 -11.49 21.72
C GLU A 123 36.69 -12.39 20.49
N ALA A 124 35.63 -12.55 19.68
CA ALA A 124 35.68 -13.29 18.42
C ALA A 124 36.65 -12.65 17.43
N LYS A 125 36.67 -11.32 17.33
CA LYS A 125 37.58 -10.57 16.46
C LYS A 125 39.03 -10.69 16.92
N ASP A 126 39.27 -10.67 18.23
CA ASP A 126 40.60 -10.81 18.80
C ASP A 126 41.13 -12.25 18.63
N ARG A 127 40.29 -13.28 18.81
CA ARG A 127 40.63 -14.67 18.49
C ARG A 127 40.98 -14.86 17.00
N ALA A 128 40.20 -14.26 16.10
CA ALA A 128 40.48 -14.34 14.67
C ALA A 128 41.83 -13.70 14.31
N ARG A 129 42.18 -12.57 14.94
CA ARG A 129 43.50 -11.93 14.78
C ARG A 129 44.63 -12.81 15.28
N GLN A 130 44.48 -13.43 16.45
CA GLN A 130 45.47 -14.36 17.00
C GLN A 130 45.70 -15.56 16.07
N GLN A 131 44.63 -16.13 15.51
CA GLN A 131 44.74 -17.23 14.54
C GLN A 131 45.47 -16.80 13.27
N SER A 132 45.20 -15.58 12.77
CA SER A 132 45.89 -15.06 11.58
C SER A 132 47.38 -14.80 11.82
N GLN A 133 47.79 -14.35 13.01
CA GLN A 133 49.21 -14.14 13.34
C GLN A 133 49.97 -15.46 13.46
N GLN A 134 49.38 -16.48 14.10
CA GLN A 134 50.02 -17.81 14.17
C GLN A 134 50.22 -18.45 12.78
N GLN A 135 49.33 -18.19 11.82
CA GLN A 135 49.50 -18.66 10.44
C GLN A 135 50.61 -17.90 9.69
N GLN A 136 50.83 -16.62 9.99
CA GLN A 136 51.91 -15.84 9.38
C GLN A 136 53.29 -16.25 9.91
N ASP A 137 53.44 -16.47 11.22
CA ASP A 137 54.72 -16.88 11.83
C ASP A 137 55.18 -18.28 11.39
N LEU A 138 54.26 -19.17 11.02
CA LEU A 138 54.61 -20.50 10.47
C LEU A 138 55.07 -20.45 9.01
N SER A 139 54.88 -19.32 8.30
CA SER A 139 55.25 -19.15 6.90
C SER A 139 56.63 -18.50 6.69
N GLU A 140 57.22 -17.88 7.72
CA GLU A 140 58.56 -17.26 7.67
C GLU A 140 59.69 -18.19 8.15
N LYS A 141 59.59 -19.50 7.90
CA LYS A 141 60.80 -20.35 7.96
C LYS A 141 61.65 -20.10 6.70
N PRO A 142 62.88 -19.56 6.82
CA PRO A 142 63.74 -19.33 5.67
C PRO A 142 64.06 -20.66 4.99
N ARG A 143 63.60 -20.81 3.74
CA ARG A 143 63.97 -21.95 2.90
C ARG A 143 65.43 -21.80 2.51
N HIS A 144 66.32 -22.46 3.26
CA HIS A 144 67.69 -22.70 2.85
C HIS A 144 67.68 -23.40 1.49
N GLY A 145 68.35 -22.79 0.52
CA GLY A 145 68.41 -23.25 -0.85
C GLY A 145 69.08 -24.63 -0.97
N THR A 146 68.50 -25.46 -1.83
CA THR A 146 69.17 -26.63 -2.38
C THR A 146 69.49 -26.39 -3.86
N PRO A 147 70.76 -26.59 -4.25
CA PRO A 147 71.22 -26.34 -5.61
C PRO A 147 70.82 -27.47 -6.57
N GLY A 148 70.52 -27.03 -7.80
CA GLY A 148 70.54 -27.73 -9.08
C GLY A 148 70.53 -29.25 -9.14
N HIS A 149 69.60 -29.78 -9.92
CA HIS A 149 69.95 -30.86 -10.85
C HIS A 149 69.27 -30.69 -12.21
N SER A 150 70.14 -30.65 -13.22
CA SER A 150 69.85 -30.61 -14.64
C SER A 150 69.97 -32.03 -15.20
N CYS A 151 68.95 -32.51 -15.91
CA CYS A 151 69.03 -33.54 -16.95
C CYS A 151 67.84 -33.25 -17.90
N LYS A 152 68.01 -32.57 -19.04
CA LYS A 152 68.47 -33.06 -20.35
C LYS A 152 67.81 -34.37 -20.83
N ASN A 153 67.15 -34.25 -22.00
CA ASN A 153 67.15 -35.18 -23.14
C ASN A 153 66.32 -36.48 -23.00
N HIS A 154 65.61 -37.04 -23.99
CA HIS A 154 65.56 -36.96 -25.47
C HIS A 154 64.11 -37.33 -25.91
N LYS A 155 63.49 -36.71 -26.94
CA LYS A 155 63.46 -37.15 -28.36
C LYS A 155 63.37 -38.66 -28.59
N HIS A 156 62.21 -39.14 -29.05
CA HIS A 156 62.01 -39.51 -30.47
C HIS A 156 60.53 -39.59 -30.82
#